data_AF-A0A833G5T0-F1
#
_entry.id   AF-A0A833G5T0-F1
#
_cell.length_a   1.000
_cell.length_b   1.000
_cell.length_c   1.000
_cell.angle_alpha   90.00
_cell.angle_beta   90.00
_cell.angle_gamma   90.00
#
_symmetry.space_group_name_H-M   'P 1'
#
loop_
_entity.id
_entity.type
_entity.pdbx_description
1 polymer ?
#
loop_
_entity_poly.entity_id
_entity_poly.type
_entity_poly.pdbx_seq_one_letter_code
_entity_poly.pdbx_strand_id
1 'polypeptide(L)'
;MLRKLKLLGAGLLLALAIPAGAEAKTFYWISHGSPADPVWTYFLAGATQWAKDTGNTVNTSFHSGDVPSQQEAVRTAIAAKADGIVTSSPDPGSLVEVAKEANAAKIPIINFNTPDPSASFDAYVGGNNVVFGTHWAQYLVDKGLVKSGDFVWMPVEVPGATYGVQEEEGIASVLKPLGITWEVTDATLDQAEIITRMSDYLTANRQKIKAIIGLGDLVTGSIKRVFD
;
A
#
# COMPACT_ATOMS: atom_id res chain seq x y z
N MET A 1 -55.51 1.19 -67.10
CA MET A 1 -54.36 1.96 -67.58
C MET A 1 -53.35 2.10 -66.45
N LEU A 2 -52.12 1.65 -66.75
CA LEU A 2 -50.93 1.61 -65.91
C LEU A 2 -50.49 2.99 -65.37
N ARG A 3 -49.75 2.90 -64.25
CA ARG A 3 -48.62 3.76 -63.84
C ARG A 3 -48.97 5.17 -63.33
N LYS A 4 -48.63 5.44 -62.05
CA LYS A 4 -47.33 6.01 -61.68
C LYS A 4 -47.14 6.04 -60.16
N LEU A 5 -46.10 5.31 -59.74
CA LEU A 5 -45.34 5.41 -58.50
C LEU A 5 -45.30 6.83 -57.91
N LYS A 6 -45.64 6.95 -56.62
CA LYS A 6 -45.02 7.92 -55.70
C LYS A 6 -44.84 7.25 -54.32
N LEU A 7 -43.94 6.25 -54.26
CA LEU A 7 -43.17 6.01 -53.05
C LEU A 7 -42.02 7.02 -53.08
N LEU A 8 -41.96 7.96 -52.13
CA LEU A 8 -40.71 8.58 -51.71
C LEU A 8 -40.96 9.38 -50.42
N GLY A 9 -40.24 9.06 -49.34
CA GLY A 9 -39.97 10.03 -48.28
C GLY A 9 -40.34 9.67 -46.84
N ALA A 10 -40.44 8.39 -46.45
CA ALA A 10 -40.25 8.05 -45.02
C ALA A 10 -38.75 7.82 -44.79
N GLY A 11 -38.01 8.91 -44.63
CA GLY A 11 -36.60 8.86 -44.24
C GLY A 11 -36.50 8.33 -42.82
N LEU A 12 -36.28 7.01 -42.69
CA LEU A 12 -35.93 6.38 -41.44
C LEU A 12 -34.48 6.81 -41.11
N LEU A 13 -34.32 7.97 -40.48
CA LEU A 13 -33.08 8.30 -39.77
C LEU A 13 -33.03 7.37 -38.55
N LEU A 14 -32.53 6.15 -38.73
CA LEU A 14 -31.87 5.46 -37.64
C LEU A 14 -30.67 6.33 -37.29
N ALA A 15 -30.81 7.16 -36.26
CA ALA A 15 -29.65 7.64 -35.53
C ALA A 15 -28.97 6.37 -34.98
N LEU A 16 -27.96 5.90 -35.69
CA LEU A 16 -26.95 5.02 -35.12
C LEU A 16 -26.41 5.81 -33.93
N ALA A 17 -26.88 5.48 -32.73
CA ALA A 17 -26.18 5.84 -31.51
C ALA A 17 -24.83 5.12 -31.62
N ILE A 18 -23.85 5.81 -32.21
CA ILE A 18 -22.46 5.46 -32.04
C ILE A 18 -22.31 5.44 -30.52
N PRO A 19 -21.94 4.31 -29.90
CA PRO A 19 -21.63 4.32 -28.49
C PRO A 19 -20.54 5.39 -28.34
N ALA A 20 -20.87 6.49 -27.67
CA ALA A 20 -19.87 7.46 -27.29
C ALA A 20 -18.84 6.65 -26.50
N GLY A 21 -17.67 6.40 -27.10
CA GLY A 21 -16.58 5.74 -26.40
C GLY A 21 -16.40 6.53 -25.11
N ALA A 22 -16.48 5.86 -23.96
CA ALA A 22 -16.27 6.53 -22.69
C ALA A 22 -14.94 7.29 -22.80
N GLU A 23 -14.98 8.59 -22.56
CA GLU A 23 -13.78 9.42 -22.59
C GLU A 23 -12.78 8.84 -21.58
N ALA A 24 -11.54 8.62 -22.02
CA ALA A 24 -10.52 8.03 -21.18
C ALA A 24 -10.29 8.92 -19.96
N LYS A 25 -10.50 8.36 -18.77
CA LYS A 25 -10.32 9.07 -17.50
C LYS A 25 -8.86 9.00 -17.05
N THR A 26 -8.46 9.93 -16.19
CA THR A 26 -7.10 10.02 -15.64
C THR A 26 -7.09 9.76 -14.14
N PHE A 27 -6.37 8.73 -13.73
CA PHE A 27 -6.20 8.34 -12.33
C PHE A 27 -4.75 8.47 -11.90
N TYR A 28 -4.54 8.62 -10.59
CA TYR A 28 -3.21 8.65 -9.99
C TYR A 28 -3.05 7.51 -8.99
N TRP A 29 -1.99 6.74 -9.13
CA TRP A 29 -1.58 5.69 -8.21
C TRP A 29 -0.28 6.13 -7.51
N ILE A 30 -0.34 6.37 -6.21
CA ILE A 30 0.72 7.03 -5.45
C ILE A 30 1.15 6.14 -4.28
N SER A 31 2.42 5.75 -4.26
CA SER A 31 2.96 4.83 -3.24
C SER A 31 4.04 5.47 -2.39
N HIS A 32 4.00 5.23 -1.08
CA HIS A 32 5.09 5.52 -0.15
C HIS A 32 6.29 4.58 -0.36
N GLY A 33 6.08 3.46 -1.06
CA GLY A 33 7.09 2.44 -1.32
C GLY A 33 8.26 2.92 -2.16
N SER A 34 9.29 2.10 -2.17
CA SER A 34 10.43 2.23 -3.08
C SER A 34 10.18 1.39 -4.34
N PRO A 35 10.60 1.85 -5.53
CA PRO A 35 10.57 1.02 -6.74
C PRO A 35 11.49 -0.20 -6.64
N ALA A 36 12.41 -0.23 -5.67
CA ALA A 36 13.28 -1.37 -5.40
C ALA A 36 12.62 -2.46 -4.53
N ASP A 37 11.48 -2.17 -3.90
CA ASP A 37 10.77 -3.13 -3.06
C ASP A 37 9.84 -4.02 -3.93
N PRO A 38 10.09 -5.34 -3.99
CA PRO A 38 9.37 -6.26 -4.85
C PRO A 38 7.86 -6.27 -4.64
N VAL A 39 7.36 -6.01 -3.43
CA VAL A 39 5.92 -6.04 -3.15
C VAL A 39 5.17 -5.06 -4.06
N TRP A 40 5.75 -3.90 -4.33
CA TRP A 40 5.13 -2.86 -5.14
C TRP A 40 5.03 -3.19 -6.62
N THR A 41 5.87 -4.13 -7.11
CA THR A 41 5.78 -4.58 -8.50
C THR A 41 4.42 -5.24 -8.77
N TYR A 42 3.85 -5.95 -7.79
CA TYR A 42 2.52 -6.55 -7.90
C TYR A 42 1.41 -5.50 -7.92
N PHE A 43 1.49 -4.48 -7.07
CA PHE A 43 0.51 -3.39 -7.06
C PHE A 43 0.57 -2.58 -8.36
N LEU A 44 1.77 -2.25 -8.84
CA LEU A 44 1.97 -1.55 -10.12
C LEU A 44 1.47 -2.37 -11.30
N ALA A 45 1.71 -3.70 -11.31
CA ALA A 45 1.19 -4.59 -12.33
C ALA A 45 -0.35 -4.57 -12.36
N GLY A 46 -1.00 -4.58 -11.20
CA GLY A 46 -2.47 -4.45 -11.10
C GLY A 46 -2.98 -3.12 -11.67
N ALA A 47 -2.36 -2.00 -11.30
CA ALA A 47 -2.71 -0.68 -11.81
C ALA A 47 -2.52 -0.58 -13.34
N THR A 48 -1.42 -1.12 -13.86
CA THR A 48 -1.09 -1.15 -15.29
C THR A 48 -2.08 -2.02 -16.08
N GLN A 49 -2.41 -3.20 -15.55
CA GLN A 49 -3.36 -4.11 -16.16
C GLN A 49 -4.75 -3.47 -16.23
N TRP A 50 -5.21 -2.85 -15.15
CA TRP A 50 -6.49 -2.15 -15.12
C TRP A 50 -6.56 -0.98 -16.12
N ALA A 51 -5.48 -0.19 -16.24
CA ALA A 51 -5.38 0.87 -17.24
C ALA A 51 -5.57 0.32 -18.66
N LYS A 52 -4.87 -0.78 -18.97
CA LYS A 52 -4.96 -1.47 -20.27
C LYS A 52 -6.36 -2.01 -20.56
N ASP A 53 -6.99 -2.64 -19.57
CA ASP A 53 -8.30 -3.29 -19.73
C ASP A 53 -9.45 -2.29 -19.88
N THR A 54 -9.30 -1.10 -19.30
CA THR A 54 -10.34 -0.06 -19.29
C THR A 54 -10.12 1.06 -20.30
N GLY A 55 -8.90 1.20 -20.83
CA GLY A 55 -8.51 2.32 -21.69
C GLY A 55 -8.29 3.64 -20.94
N ASN A 56 -8.31 3.62 -19.60
CA ASN A 56 -8.01 4.79 -18.77
C ASN A 56 -6.51 5.02 -18.63
N THR A 57 -6.13 6.26 -18.31
CA THR A 57 -4.75 6.61 -17.97
C THR A 57 -4.54 6.46 -16.46
N VAL A 58 -3.43 5.83 -16.05
CA VAL A 58 -3.01 5.76 -14.65
C VAL A 58 -1.59 6.31 -14.54
N ASN A 59 -1.43 7.45 -13.88
CA ASN A 59 -0.14 8.04 -13.57
C ASN A 59 0.38 7.45 -12.25
N THR A 60 1.55 6.82 -12.28
CA THR A 60 2.10 6.09 -11.13
C THR A 60 3.32 6.80 -10.55
N SER A 61 3.42 6.90 -9.23
CA SER A 61 4.62 7.44 -8.56
C SER A 61 5.01 6.67 -7.30
N PHE A 62 6.31 6.66 -7.03
CA PHE A 62 6.93 6.11 -5.83
C PHE A 62 7.67 7.22 -5.08
N HIS A 63 7.56 7.21 -3.75
CA HIS A 63 8.10 8.28 -2.91
C HIS A 63 9.11 7.80 -1.87
N SER A 64 9.35 6.49 -1.74
CA SER A 64 10.42 5.93 -0.90
C SER A 64 10.46 6.48 0.53
N GLY A 65 9.29 6.63 1.16
CA GLY A 65 9.13 7.17 2.52
C GLY A 65 9.15 8.70 2.62
N ASP A 66 9.36 9.44 1.53
CA ASP A 66 9.35 10.91 1.54
C ASP A 66 7.91 11.45 1.61
N VAL A 67 7.47 11.74 2.84
CA VAL A 67 6.11 12.23 3.12
C VAL A 67 5.80 13.54 2.37
N PRO A 68 6.65 14.58 2.38
CA PRO A 68 6.38 15.82 1.64
C PRO A 68 6.21 15.59 0.13
N SER A 69 7.06 14.76 -0.47
CA SER A 69 7.01 14.42 -1.90
C SER A 69 5.69 13.71 -2.24
N GLN A 70 5.24 12.79 -1.39
CA GLN A 70 3.97 12.09 -1.60
C GLN A 70 2.76 13.04 -1.45
N GLN A 71 2.77 13.92 -0.45
CA GLN A 71 1.73 14.94 -0.30
C GLN A 71 1.66 15.85 -1.52
N GLU A 72 2.81 16.25 -2.07
CA GLU A 72 2.86 17.08 -3.28
C GLU A 72 2.35 16.34 -4.53
N ALA A 73 2.60 15.03 -4.64
CA ALA A 73 2.02 14.22 -5.71
C ALA A 73 0.49 14.15 -5.63
N VAL A 74 -0.08 14.01 -4.43
CA VAL A 74 -1.54 14.05 -4.23
C VAL A 74 -2.09 15.42 -4.63
N ARG A 75 -1.44 16.52 -4.21
CA ARG A 75 -1.85 17.88 -4.61
C ARG A 75 -1.74 18.13 -6.10
N THR A 76 -0.71 17.58 -6.73
CA THR A 76 -0.53 17.63 -8.19
C THR A 76 -1.68 16.91 -8.90
N ALA A 77 -2.10 15.73 -8.41
CA ALA A 77 -3.26 15.02 -8.94
C ALA A 77 -4.56 15.82 -8.78
N ILE A 78 -4.75 16.48 -7.63
CA ILE A 78 -5.89 17.37 -7.38
C ILE A 78 -5.88 18.55 -8.36
N ALA A 79 -4.74 19.23 -8.52
CA ALA A 79 -4.59 20.36 -9.44
C ALA A 79 -4.82 19.97 -10.91
N ALA A 80 -4.40 18.75 -11.28
CA ALA A 80 -4.64 18.16 -12.58
C ALA A 80 -6.10 17.72 -12.80
N LYS A 81 -6.96 17.84 -11.78
CA LYS A 81 -8.37 17.40 -11.80
C LYS A 81 -8.52 15.92 -12.14
N ALA A 82 -7.73 15.08 -11.47
CA ALA A 82 -7.83 13.63 -11.61
C ALA A 82 -9.27 13.13 -11.40
N ASP A 83 -9.64 12.08 -12.15
CA ASP A 83 -10.91 11.37 -11.97
C ASP A 83 -10.93 10.50 -10.71
N GLY A 84 -9.74 10.21 -10.16
CA GLY A 84 -9.58 9.52 -8.89
C GLY A 84 -8.11 9.37 -8.49
N ILE A 85 -7.88 9.28 -7.19
CA ILE A 85 -6.56 9.12 -6.58
C ILE A 85 -6.59 7.85 -5.74
N VAL A 86 -5.59 7.00 -5.91
CA VAL A 86 -5.34 5.88 -5.01
C VAL A 86 -3.97 6.08 -4.37
N THR A 87 -3.91 6.07 -3.04
CA THR A 87 -2.66 6.35 -2.31
C THR A 87 -2.48 5.43 -1.11
N SER A 88 -1.27 4.95 -0.88
CA SER A 88 -0.90 4.37 0.43
C SER A 88 -0.60 5.47 1.45
N SER A 89 -0.51 5.14 2.75
CA SER A 89 -0.12 6.09 3.79
C SER A 89 1.28 5.80 4.32
N PRO A 90 2.24 6.75 4.24
CA PRO A 90 3.58 6.56 4.77
C PRO A 90 3.54 6.53 6.32
N ASP A 91 3.06 7.62 6.91
CA ASP A 91 3.07 7.84 8.36
C ASP A 91 1.66 8.12 8.88
N PRO A 92 1.35 7.80 10.15
CA PRO A 92 0.05 8.05 10.74
C PRO A 92 -0.31 9.55 10.69
N GLY A 93 -1.47 9.88 10.15
CA GLY A 93 -1.96 11.26 10.08
C GLY A 93 -1.34 12.10 8.97
N SER A 94 -0.34 11.59 8.26
CA SER A 94 0.40 12.37 7.26
C SER A 94 -0.44 12.80 6.07
N LEU A 95 -1.49 12.05 5.73
CA LEU A 95 -2.35 12.34 4.58
C LEU A 95 -3.69 12.98 4.95
N VAL A 96 -3.94 13.29 6.23
CA VAL A 96 -5.22 13.84 6.70
C VAL A 96 -5.63 15.10 5.94
N GLU A 97 -4.72 16.06 5.80
CA GLU A 97 -5.05 17.34 5.15
C GLU A 97 -5.20 17.18 3.63
N VAL A 98 -4.32 16.43 2.96
CA VAL A 98 -4.44 16.23 1.50
C VAL A 98 -5.65 15.38 1.11
N ALA A 99 -6.09 14.45 1.98
CA ALA A 99 -7.35 13.74 1.77
C ALA A 99 -8.56 14.70 1.82
N LYS A 100 -8.59 15.61 2.81
CA LYS A 100 -9.62 16.66 2.89
C LYS A 100 -9.61 17.57 1.67
N GLU A 101 -8.42 17.95 1.18
CA GLU A 101 -8.26 18.74 -0.04
C GLU A 101 -8.89 18.01 -1.27
N ALA A 102 -8.64 16.70 -1.42
CA ALA A 102 -9.24 15.89 -2.48
C ALA A 102 -10.77 15.78 -2.35
N ASN A 103 -11.28 15.53 -1.13
CA ASN A 103 -12.72 15.46 -0.90
C ASN A 103 -13.40 16.81 -1.21
N ALA A 104 -12.78 17.93 -0.83
CA ALA A 104 -13.28 19.28 -1.13
C ALA A 104 -13.31 19.57 -2.64
N ALA A 105 -12.33 19.06 -3.39
CA ALA A 105 -12.29 19.09 -4.84
C ALA A 105 -13.27 18.10 -5.51
N LYS A 106 -13.96 17.26 -4.73
CA LYS A 106 -14.85 16.17 -5.18
C LYS A 106 -14.12 15.13 -6.04
N ILE A 107 -12.85 14.90 -5.74
CA ILE A 107 -12.04 13.85 -6.37
C ILE A 107 -12.03 12.65 -5.42
N PRO A 108 -12.49 11.46 -5.86
CA PRO A 108 -12.41 10.25 -5.04
C PRO A 108 -10.97 9.95 -4.66
N ILE A 109 -10.71 9.74 -3.36
CA ILE A 109 -9.41 9.36 -2.84
C ILE A 109 -9.52 8.06 -2.03
N ILE A 110 -8.85 7.03 -2.52
CA ILE A 110 -8.90 5.67 -1.96
C ILE A 110 -7.56 5.32 -1.35
N ASN A 111 -7.58 4.77 -0.15
CA ASN A 111 -6.36 4.31 0.50
C ASN A 111 -6.12 2.83 0.24
N PHE A 112 -4.87 2.41 0.09
CA PHE A 112 -4.53 1.01 -0.16
C PHE A 112 -3.26 0.57 0.55
N ASN A 113 -3.14 -0.74 0.76
CA ASN A 113 -2.01 -1.41 1.42
C ASN A 113 -1.82 -0.96 2.88
N THR A 114 -1.32 0.24 3.13
CA THR A 114 -1.10 0.78 4.48
C THR A 114 -2.24 1.71 4.88
N PRO A 115 -3.08 1.34 5.88
CA PRO A 115 -4.27 2.10 6.25
C PRO A 115 -3.92 3.31 7.10
N ASP A 116 -4.56 4.46 6.85
CA ASP A 116 -4.61 5.56 7.82
C ASP A 116 -6.08 5.93 8.12
N PRO A 117 -6.66 5.36 9.20
CA PRO A 117 -8.05 5.59 9.55
C PRO A 117 -8.34 7.01 10.06
N SER A 118 -7.30 7.82 10.31
CA SER A 118 -7.49 9.22 10.71
C SER A 118 -7.75 10.16 9.53
N ALA A 119 -7.41 9.75 8.31
CA ALA A 119 -7.62 10.50 7.09
C ALA A 119 -8.99 10.19 6.46
N SER A 120 -9.57 11.17 5.77
CA SER A 120 -10.91 11.08 5.17
C SER A 120 -10.92 10.40 3.79
N PHE A 121 -10.38 9.19 3.72
CA PHE A 121 -10.45 8.37 2.50
C PHE A 121 -11.87 7.87 2.24
N ASP A 122 -12.27 7.80 0.97
CA ASP A 122 -13.60 7.33 0.57
C ASP A 122 -13.74 5.80 0.75
N ALA A 123 -12.62 5.07 0.66
CA ALA A 123 -12.54 3.66 0.97
C ALA A 123 -11.10 3.23 1.28
N TYR A 124 -10.95 2.01 1.80
CA TYR A 124 -9.67 1.34 2.01
C TYR A 124 -9.64 -0.02 1.31
N VAL A 125 -8.53 -0.32 0.63
CA VAL A 125 -8.27 -1.60 -0.04
C VAL A 125 -6.98 -2.20 0.52
N GLY A 126 -7.11 -3.15 1.44
CA GLY A 126 -5.97 -3.86 2.01
C GLY A 126 -6.35 -4.76 3.18
N GLY A 127 -5.34 -5.19 3.92
CA GLY A 127 -5.49 -6.05 5.08
C GLY A 127 -5.68 -5.28 6.39
N ASN A 128 -5.75 -6.00 7.50
CA ASN A 128 -5.69 -5.39 8.83
C ASN A 128 -4.34 -5.74 9.44
N ASN A 129 -3.43 -4.76 9.50
CA ASN A 129 -2.06 -4.94 9.96
C ASN A 129 -1.98 -5.34 11.44
N VAL A 130 -2.90 -4.85 12.28
CA VAL A 130 -3.02 -5.29 13.68
C VAL A 130 -3.35 -6.79 13.73
N VAL A 131 -4.31 -7.25 12.92
CA VAL A 131 -4.66 -8.68 12.85
C VAL A 131 -3.48 -9.51 12.33
N PHE A 132 -2.74 -9.03 11.33
CA PHE A 132 -1.54 -9.72 10.85
C PHE A 132 -0.50 -9.88 11.94
N GLY A 133 -0.15 -8.80 12.63
CA GLY A 133 0.79 -8.82 13.75
C GLY A 133 0.34 -9.76 14.88
N THR A 134 -0.94 -9.71 15.25
CA THR A 134 -1.52 -10.65 16.24
C THR A 134 -1.32 -12.09 15.81
N HIS A 135 -1.62 -12.43 14.55
CA HIS A 135 -1.50 -13.80 14.05
C HIS A 135 -0.05 -14.29 13.98
N TRP A 136 0.90 -13.43 13.63
CA TRP A 136 2.33 -13.79 13.62
C TRP A 136 2.84 -14.10 15.03
N ALA A 137 2.52 -13.25 16.00
CA ALA A 137 2.90 -13.46 17.39
C ALA A 137 2.20 -14.69 17.98
N GLN A 138 0.90 -14.86 17.71
CA GLN A 138 0.12 -16.02 18.17
C GLN A 138 0.69 -17.32 17.61
N TYR A 139 1.13 -17.33 16.34
CA TYR A 139 1.79 -18.49 15.76
C TYR A 139 3.04 -18.90 16.57
N LEU A 140 3.88 -17.94 16.98
CA LEU A 140 5.06 -18.25 17.81
C LEU A 140 4.67 -18.87 19.16
N VAL A 141 3.63 -18.34 19.80
CA VAL A 141 3.12 -18.83 21.09
C VAL A 141 2.50 -20.23 20.95
N ASP A 142 1.60 -20.43 19.99
CA ASP A 142 0.88 -21.69 19.77
C ASP A 142 1.82 -22.84 19.44
N LYS A 143 2.95 -22.53 18.79
CA LYS A 143 3.99 -23.51 18.45
C LYS A 143 5.03 -23.68 19.55
N GLY A 144 4.91 -22.98 20.68
CA GLY A 144 5.88 -23.02 21.77
C GLY A 144 7.27 -22.54 21.36
N LEU A 145 7.36 -21.70 20.33
CA LEU A 145 8.63 -21.15 19.82
C LEU A 145 9.16 -20.03 20.72
N VAL A 146 8.27 -19.40 21.50
CA VAL A 146 8.57 -18.38 22.50
C VAL A 146 7.80 -18.67 23.80
N LYS A 147 8.33 -18.21 24.93
CA LYS A 147 7.71 -18.27 26.27
C LYS A 147 8.08 -17.02 27.08
N SER A 148 7.43 -16.84 28.23
CA SER A 148 7.72 -15.75 29.17
C SER A 148 9.23 -15.56 29.40
N GLY A 149 9.69 -14.31 29.33
CA GLY A 149 11.09 -13.93 29.48
C GLY A 149 11.95 -14.05 28.21
N ASP A 150 11.43 -14.64 27.13
CA ASP A 150 12.12 -14.64 25.84
C ASP A 150 12.09 -13.23 25.20
N PHE A 151 12.97 -13.02 24.22
CA PHE A 151 13.10 -11.78 23.47
C PHE A 151 12.89 -12.00 21.97
N VAL A 152 12.06 -11.18 21.35
CA VAL A 152 11.72 -11.20 19.91
C VAL A 152 12.31 -9.97 19.23
N TRP A 153 13.07 -10.16 18.15
CA TRP A 153 13.61 -9.05 17.37
C TRP A 153 12.68 -8.71 16.20
N MET A 154 12.44 -7.41 15.98
CA MET A 154 11.54 -6.89 14.95
C MET A 154 12.24 -5.87 14.04
N PRO A 155 13.02 -6.32 13.03
CA PRO A 155 13.53 -5.40 12.03
C PRO A 155 12.37 -4.79 11.22
N VAL A 156 12.48 -3.52 10.87
CA VAL A 156 11.50 -2.76 10.07
C VAL A 156 12.24 -1.85 9.08
N GLU A 157 11.70 -1.60 7.88
CA GLU A 157 12.35 -0.72 6.91
C GLU A 157 12.35 0.75 7.36
N VAL A 158 11.27 1.21 7.97
CA VAL A 158 11.13 2.60 8.45
C VAL A 158 10.43 2.61 9.81
N PRO A 159 11.14 2.88 10.92
CA PRO A 159 10.50 3.03 12.22
C PRO A 159 9.46 4.14 12.23
N GLY A 160 8.30 3.86 12.82
CA GLY A 160 7.18 4.80 12.90
C GLY A 160 6.28 4.81 11.66
N ALA A 161 6.66 4.13 10.58
CA ALA A 161 5.78 3.97 9.43
C ALA A 161 4.51 3.20 9.82
N THR A 162 3.40 3.57 9.18
CA THR A 162 2.06 3.17 9.62
C THR A 162 1.85 1.65 9.63
N TYR A 163 2.45 0.92 8.69
CA TYR A 163 2.34 -0.55 8.64
C TYR A 163 3.02 -1.20 9.86
N GLY A 164 4.29 -0.85 10.10
CA GLY A 164 5.08 -1.42 11.19
C GLY A 164 4.52 -1.09 12.57
N VAL A 165 3.99 0.14 12.76
CA VAL A 165 3.33 0.53 14.02
C VAL A 165 2.10 -0.31 14.31
N GLN A 166 1.25 -0.58 13.30
CA GLN A 166 0.04 -1.38 13.49
C GLN A 166 0.35 -2.87 13.63
N GLU A 167 1.33 -3.39 12.90
CA GLU A 167 1.81 -4.76 13.08
C GLU A 167 2.39 -4.96 14.49
N GLU A 168 3.21 -4.01 14.97
CA GLU A 168 3.73 -4.01 16.33
C GLU A 168 2.61 -3.96 17.38
N GLU A 169 1.57 -3.15 17.18
CA GLU A 169 0.39 -3.13 18.06
C GLU A 169 -0.24 -4.52 18.19
N GLY A 170 -0.46 -5.18 17.04
CA GLY A 170 -0.98 -6.54 16.99
C GLY A 170 -0.10 -7.55 17.72
N ILE A 171 1.21 -7.48 17.50
CA ILE A 171 2.20 -8.35 18.14
C ILE A 171 2.25 -8.10 19.66
N ALA A 172 2.29 -6.84 20.07
CA ALA A 172 2.34 -6.42 21.47
C ALA A 172 1.13 -6.92 22.25
N SER A 173 -0.06 -6.97 21.62
CA SER A 173 -1.28 -7.50 22.24
C SER A 173 -1.15 -8.97 22.69
N VAL A 174 -0.28 -9.75 22.04
CA VAL A 174 -0.01 -11.16 22.34
C VAL A 174 1.20 -11.33 23.24
N LEU A 175 2.31 -10.63 22.94
CA LEU A 175 3.58 -10.85 23.65
C LEU A 175 3.60 -10.21 25.04
N LYS A 176 3.02 -9.02 25.20
CA LYS A 176 3.07 -8.25 26.44
C LYS A 176 2.40 -8.95 27.63
N PRO A 177 1.19 -9.55 27.52
CA PRO A 177 0.59 -10.31 28.62
C PRO A 177 1.40 -11.53 29.07
N LEU A 178 2.26 -12.06 28.20
CA LEU A 178 3.11 -13.22 28.48
C LEU A 178 4.48 -12.84 29.04
N GLY A 179 4.79 -11.55 29.21
CA GLY A 179 6.11 -11.10 29.66
C GLY A 179 7.22 -11.38 28.64
N ILE A 180 6.88 -11.44 27.35
CA ILE A 180 7.86 -11.54 26.26
C ILE A 180 8.22 -10.11 25.84
N THR A 181 9.52 -9.85 25.72
CA THR A 181 10.03 -8.52 25.35
C THR A 181 10.43 -8.47 23.88
N TRP A 182 10.49 -7.28 23.31
CA TRP A 182 10.93 -7.10 21.92
C TRP A 182 11.69 -5.79 21.71
N GLU A 183 12.34 -5.69 20.56
CA GLU A 183 12.99 -4.46 20.08
C GLU A 183 12.73 -4.30 18.59
N VAL A 184 12.25 -3.12 18.21
CA VAL A 184 12.12 -2.70 16.81
C VAL A 184 13.39 -1.99 16.37
N THR A 185 13.95 -2.36 15.22
CA THR A 185 15.20 -1.77 14.71
C THR A 185 15.09 -1.33 13.27
N ASP A 186 15.65 -0.16 12.95
CA ASP A 186 15.72 0.40 11.61
C ASP A 186 16.65 -0.39 10.68
N ALA A 187 16.09 -0.93 9.59
CA ALA A 187 16.81 -1.62 8.54
C ALA A 187 16.96 -0.81 7.24
N THR A 188 16.27 0.32 7.10
CA THR A 188 16.16 1.15 5.88
C THR A 188 15.42 0.49 4.71
N LEU A 189 15.32 1.22 3.60
CA LEU A 189 14.72 0.77 2.33
C LEU A 189 15.78 0.35 1.29
N ASP A 190 17.08 0.39 1.64
CA ASP A 190 18.15 -0.08 0.76
C ASP A 190 18.48 -1.55 1.06
N GLN A 191 18.36 -2.41 0.05
CA GLN A 191 18.49 -3.85 0.23
C GLN A 191 19.88 -4.29 0.73
N ALA A 192 20.96 -3.61 0.35
CA ALA A 192 22.31 -3.96 0.80
C ALA A 192 22.53 -3.51 2.25
N GLU A 193 22.02 -2.33 2.59
CA GLU A 193 22.05 -1.80 3.95
C GLU A 193 21.21 -2.66 4.91
N ILE A 194 20.02 -3.11 4.49
CA ILE A 194 19.18 -4.04 5.26
C ILE A 194 19.96 -5.29 5.66
N ILE A 195 20.62 -5.95 4.69
CA ILE A 195 21.40 -7.17 4.98
C ILE A 195 22.52 -6.88 5.97
N THR A 196 23.23 -5.76 5.78
CA THR A 196 24.34 -5.36 6.65
C THR A 196 23.85 -5.09 8.08
N ARG A 197 22.87 -4.20 8.25
CA ARG A 197 22.32 -3.81 9.56
C ARG A 197 21.71 -4.99 10.29
N MET A 198 20.96 -5.84 9.59
CA MET A 198 20.38 -7.04 10.17
C MET A 198 21.46 -8.06 10.57
N SER A 199 22.51 -8.24 9.78
CA SER A 199 23.62 -9.15 10.11
C SER A 199 24.40 -8.67 11.32
N ASP A 200 24.66 -7.37 11.42
CA ASP A 200 25.35 -6.76 12.55
C ASP A 200 24.54 -6.90 13.84
N TYR A 201 23.24 -6.55 13.78
CA TYR A 201 22.36 -6.70 14.93
C TYR A 201 22.24 -8.16 15.36
N LEU A 202 22.03 -9.09 14.42
CA LEU A 202 21.97 -10.51 14.72
C LEU A 202 23.27 -11.00 15.35
N THR A 203 24.43 -10.58 14.84
CA THR A 203 25.74 -10.99 15.38
C THR A 203 25.94 -10.51 16.81
N ALA A 204 25.62 -9.24 17.09
CA ALA A 204 25.76 -8.67 18.42
C ALA A 204 24.75 -9.26 19.44
N ASN A 205 23.59 -9.72 18.98
CA ASN A 205 22.46 -10.06 19.84
C ASN A 205 22.01 -11.52 19.74
N ARG A 206 22.73 -12.37 19.00
CA ARG A 206 22.32 -13.76 18.68
C ARG A 206 21.88 -14.57 19.90
N GLN A 207 22.54 -14.38 21.03
CA GLN A 207 22.27 -15.14 22.25
C GLN A 207 20.94 -14.77 22.91
N LYS A 208 20.46 -13.52 22.77
CA LYS A 208 19.17 -13.10 23.34
C LYS A 208 17.99 -13.32 22.38
N ILE A 209 18.22 -13.31 21.08
CA ILE A 209 17.15 -13.42 20.07
C ILE A 209 16.58 -14.84 20.07
N LYS A 210 15.31 -14.96 20.48
CA LYS A 210 14.60 -16.23 20.42
C LYS A 210 13.83 -16.42 19.12
N ALA A 211 13.24 -15.35 18.61
CA ALA A 211 12.52 -15.32 17.35
C ALA A 211 12.70 -13.96 16.67
N ILE A 212 12.43 -13.93 15.36
CA ILE A 212 12.46 -12.71 14.55
C ILE A 212 11.10 -12.60 13.86
N ILE A 213 10.48 -11.42 13.92
CA ILE A 213 9.31 -11.08 13.12
C ILE A 213 9.71 -9.87 12.27
N GLY A 214 9.88 -10.06 10.96
CA GLY A 214 10.11 -8.93 10.06
C GLY A 214 8.83 -8.11 9.90
N LEU A 215 8.94 -6.79 10.06
CA LEU A 215 7.84 -5.85 9.85
C LEU A 215 8.06 -5.19 8.50
N GLY A 216 7.49 -5.79 7.44
CA GLY A 216 7.67 -5.37 6.05
C GLY A 216 8.38 -6.38 5.14
N ASP A 217 8.26 -6.17 3.83
CA ASP A 217 8.67 -7.16 2.81
C ASP A 217 10.19 -7.30 2.71
N LEU A 218 10.93 -6.19 2.72
CA LEU A 218 12.37 -6.22 2.50
C LEU A 218 13.10 -6.86 3.67
N VAL A 219 12.72 -6.53 4.91
CA VAL A 219 13.30 -7.14 6.11
C VAL A 219 12.95 -8.62 6.20
N THR A 220 11.70 -8.98 5.90
CA THR A 220 11.24 -10.38 5.92
C THR A 220 11.94 -11.21 4.85
N GLY A 221 12.02 -10.69 3.62
CA GLY A 221 12.69 -11.33 2.49
C GLY A 221 14.21 -11.46 2.68
N SER A 222 14.80 -10.68 3.58
CA SER A 222 16.23 -10.70 3.88
C SER A 222 16.62 -11.70 4.96
N ILE A 223 15.67 -12.22 5.75
CA ILE A 223 15.96 -13.11 6.88
C ILE A 223 16.87 -14.26 6.46
N LYS A 224 16.57 -14.99 5.37
CA LYS A 224 17.41 -16.10 4.94
C LYS A 224 18.86 -15.67 4.66
N ARG A 225 19.05 -14.54 3.97
CA ARG A 225 20.38 -14.03 3.58
C ARG A 225 21.21 -13.57 4.79
N VAL A 226 20.54 -13.14 5.85
CA VAL A 226 21.18 -12.72 7.11
C VAL A 226 21.69 -13.93 7.93
N PHE A 227 21.18 -15.13 7.67
CA PHE A 227 21.62 -16.36 8.33
C PHE A 227 22.61 -17.20 7.52
N ASP A 228 22.68 -16.99 6.20
CA ASP A 228 23.63 -17.64 5.30
C ASP A 228 25.03 -17.03 5.44
#